data_AF-X0VGR9-F1
#
_entry.id   AF-X0VGR9-F1
#
_cell.length_a   1.000
_cell.length_b   1.000
_cell.length_c   1.000
_cell.angle_alpha   90.00
_cell.angle_beta   90.00
_cell.angle_gamma   90.00
#
_symmetry.space_group_name_H-M   'P 1'
#
loop_
_entity.id
_entity.type
_entity.pdbx_description
1 polymer ?
#
loop_
_entity_poly.entity_id
_entity_poly.type
_entity_poly.pdbx_seq_one_letter_code
_entity_poly.pdbx_strand_id
1 'polypeptide(L)'
;LGVIAFKKLEDNKIIGIIINYSCHPTTLSYKNDKLSADFPGRVISIIDDLTSGSIKAIYFNGPSGDLNPITTSGTNLEKIEKDKTISYDQLGTYKHTKKIGYSIGEEALKVAKSIPKEDYSTLTEVVINTKRFLIPQKDAKYYSKVWFSNKVKWVLKKYFLFKIAKFDYRFVNFPFFTVERKNLKNYGKTVIHFIKFTANSGNTFGIITIPGELFEDIGKNLISYAPTKKENTLIFQNTQDWIGYLFPLEMYIK
;
A
#
# COMPACT_ATOMS: atom_id res chain seq x y z
N LEU A 1 13.43 -1.20 0.51
CA LEU A 1 13.22 -0.52 -0.78
C LEU A 1 13.43 -1.56 -1.87
N GLY A 2 12.39 -1.86 -2.64
CA GLY A 2 12.47 -2.72 -3.82
C GLY A 2 12.56 -1.88 -5.09
N VAL A 3 13.38 -2.32 -6.05
CA VAL A 3 13.57 -1.65 -7.35
C VAL A 3 13.58 -2.69 -8.46
N ILE A 4 12.79 -2.47 -9.51
CA ILE A 4 12.90 -3.18 -10.79
C ILE A 4 13.39 -2.16 -11.81
N ALA A 5 14.51 -2.44 -12.47
CA ALA A 5 15.08 -1.55 -13.48
C ALA A 5 14.97 -2.14 -14.88
N PHE A 6 14.64 -1.29 -15.85
CA PHE A 6 14.50 -1.65 -17.26
C PHE A 6 15.62 -0.99 -18.05
N LYS A 7 16.39 -1.79 -18.78
CA LYS A 7 17.42 -1.32 -19.70
C LYS A 7 16.97 -1.43 -21.14
N LYS A 8 17.33 -0.44 -21.93
CA LYS A 8 17.22 -0.46 -23.39
C LYS A 8 18.28 -1.41 -23.95
N LEU A 9 17.90 -2.30 -24.87
CA LEU A 9 18.79 -3.36 -25.36
C LEU A 9 19.95 -2.80 -26.21
N GLU A 10 19.72 -1.73 -26.95
CA GLU A 10 20.68 -1.18 -27.91
C GLU A 10 21.90 -0.53 -27.22
N ASP A 11 21.70 0.21 -26.13
CA ASP A 11 22.75 0.98 -25.46
C ASP A 11 22.89 0.69 -23.96
N ASN A 12 22.15 -0.29 -23.43
CA ASN A 12 22.13 -0.69 -22.02
C ASN A 12 21.79 0.45 -21.05
N LYS A 13 21.21 1.56 -21.51
CA LYS A 13 20.78 2.65 -20.64
C LYS A 13 19.51 2.26 -19.90
N ILE A 14 19.43 2.64 -18.63
CA ILE A 14 18.20 2.52 -17.86
C ILE A 14 17.19 3.49 -18.45
N ILE A 15 15.99 3.00 -18.77
CA ILE A 15 14.89 3.78 -19.34
C ILE A 15 13.69 3.87 -18.40
N GLY A 16 13.61 2.95 -17.44
CA GLY A 16 12.51 2.92 -16.50
C GLY A 16 12.85 2.21 -15.21
N ILE A 17 12.20 2.61 -14.13
CA ILE A 17 12.27 1.94 -12.84
C ILE A 17 10.89 1.82 -12.21
N ILE A 18 10.61 0.68 -11.58
CA ILE A 18 9.48 0.49 -10.66
C ILE A 18 10.05 0.46 -9.24
N ILE A 19 9.44 1.24 -8.36
CA ILE A 19 9.86 1.43 -6.98
C ILE A 19 8.79 0.84 -6.07
N ASN A 20 9.20 0.02 -5.11
CA ASN A 20 8.33 -0.52 -4.08
C ASN A 20 8.85 -0.13 -2.70
N TYR A 21 8.07 0.65 -1.96
CA TYR A 21 8.46 1.13 -0.64
C TYR A 21 7.25 1.16 0.30
N SER A 22 7.46 0.72 1.54
CA SER A 22 6.42 0.62 2.55
C SER A 22 6.35 1.89 3.38
N CYS A 23 5.38 2.77 3.10
CA CYS A 23 5.04 3.93 3.94
C CYS A 23 3.71 4.53 3.48
N HIS A 24 2.83 4.90 4.40
CA HIS A 24 1.59 5.60 4.07
C HIS A 24 1.86 6.98 3.44
N PRO A 25 1.22 7.34 2.31
CA PRO A 25 1.34 8.66 1.67
C PRO A 25 0.52 9.72 2.42
N THR A 26 0.86 9.93 3.69
CA THR A 26 0.16 10.80 4.65
C THR A 26 1.08 11.91 5.17
N THR A 27 2.07 12.32 4.36
CA THR A 27 2.97 13.42 4.75
C THR A 27 2.22 14.74 4.81
N LEU A 28 1.32 15.00 3.86
CA LEU A 28 0.44 16.14 3.91
C LEU A 28 -0.77 15.81 4.80
N SER A 29 -0.98 16.64 5.82
CA SER A 29 -2.07 16.47 6.77
C SER A 29 -3.45 16.74 6.16
N TYR A 30 -4.51 16.38 6.89
CA TYR A 30 -5.90 16.68 6.55
C TYR A 30 -6.21 18.19 6.39
N LYS A 31 -5.32 19.08 6.83
CA LYS A 31 -5.45 20.54 6.63
C LYS A 31 -4.98 21.00 5.25
N ASN A 32 -4.31 20.15 4.48
CA ASN A 32 -3.92 20.49 3.12
C ASN A 32 -5.15 20.44 2.20
N ASP A 33 -5.45 21.57 1.58
CA ASP A 33 -6.61 21.80 0.72
C ASP A 33 -6.28 21.66 -0.79
N LYS A 34 -5.03 21.33 -1.13
CA LYS A 34 -4.56 21.21 -2.52
C LYS A 34 -4.44 19.76 -2.96
N LEU A 35 -4.79 19.48 -4.21
CA LEU A 35 -4.53 18.19 -4.82
C LEU A 35 -3.01 17.91 -4.85
N SER A 36 -2.61 16.74 -4.37
CA SER A 36 -1.21 16.31 -4.35
C SER A 36 -1.12 14.80 -4.43
N ALA A 37 -0.08 14.30 -5.09
CA ALA A 37 0.31 12.88 -5.07
C ALA A 37 1.24 12.54 -3.87
N ASP A 38 1.29 13.41 -2.85
CA ASP A 38 2.13 13.32 -1.65
C ASP A 38 3.61 13.00 -1.97
N PHE A 39 4.32 12.32 -1.07
CA PHE A 39 5.72 11.98 -1.25
C PHE A 39 5.93 11.02 -2.43
N PRO A 40 5.02 10.07 -2.79
CA PRO A 40 5.19 9.26 -4.01
C PRO A 40 5.32 10.09 -5.28
N GLY A 41 4.51 11.15 -5.40
CA GLY A 41 4.64 12.09 -6.52
C GLY A 41 5.98 12.82 -6.52
N ARG A 42 6.53 13.11 -5.34
CA ARG A 42 7.88 13.69 -5.21
C ARG A 42 8.98 12.69 -5.54
N VAL A 43 8.83 11.41 -5.22
CA VAL A 43 9.77 10.36 -5.68
C VAL A 43 9.90 10.40 -7.20
N ILE A 44 8.77 10.37 -7.91
CA ILE A 44 8.74 10.38 -9.38
C ILE A 44 9.36 11.68 -9.93
N SER A 45 8.95 12.84 -9.39
CA SER A 45 9.47 14.15 -9.81
C SER A 45 10.98 14.25 -9.65
N ILE A 46 11.54 13.79 -8.53
CA ILE A 46 12.98 13.90 -8.27
C ILE A 46 13.78 12.99 -9.20
N ILE A 47 13.26 11.81 -9.54
CA ILE A 47 13.92 10.93 -10.52
C ILE A 47 13.90 11.56 -11.92
N ASP A 48 12.78 12.17 -12.32
CA ASP A 48 12.70 12.89 -13.60
C ASP A 48 13.69 14.06 -13.62
N ASP A 49 13.76 14.87 -12.55
CA ASP A 49 14.71 15.97 -12.40
C ASP A 49 16.18 15.50 -12.47
N LEU A 50 16.55 14.50 -11.65
CA LEU A 50 17.92 13.97 -11.56
C LEU A 50 18.40 13.26 -12.83
N THR A 51 17.49 12.89 -13.72
CA THR A 51 17.79 12.15 -14.95
C THR A 51 17.46 12.95 -16.21
N SER A 52 17.04 14.21 -16.05
CA SER A 52 16.55 15.07 -17.14
C SER A 52 15.49 14.36 -17.99
N GLY A 53 14.59 13.63 -17.33
CA GLY A 53 13.48 12.89 -17.94
C GLY A 53 13.84 11.61 -18.68
N SER A 54 15.12 11.20 -18.68
CA SER A 54 15.59 10.00 -19.40
C SER A 54 15.13 8.68 -18.76
N ILE A 55 14.81 8.68 -17.45
CA ILE A 55 14.30 7.50 -16.73
C ILE A 55 12.87 7.77 -16.27
N LYS A 56 11.93 6.89 -16.67
CA LYS A 56 10.55 6.96 -16.19
C LYS A 56 10.36 6.12 -14.93
N ALA A 57 9.66 6.67 -13.94
CA ALA A 57 9.47 6.02 -12.65
C ALA A 57 8.00 5.69 -12.39
N ILE A 58 7.75 4.50 -11.84
CA ILE A 58 6.46 4.09 -11.29
C ILE A 58 6.67 3.74 -9.82
N TYR A 59 5.72 4.13 -8.97
CA TYR A 59 5.80 3.88 -7.53
C TYR A 59 4.61 3.03 -7.08
N PHE A 60 4.91 1.98 -6.31
CA PHE A 60 3.91 1.16 -5.61
C PHE A 60 4.21 1.14 -4.11
N ASN A 61 3.18 1.27 -3.30
CA ASN A 61 3.32 1.03 -1.88
C ASN A 61 3.55 -0.46 -1.60
N GLY A 62 4.50 -0.75 -0.71
CA GLY A 62 4.60 -2.03 -0.01
C GLY A 62 3.62 -2.10 1.16
N PRO A 63 3.65 -3.18 1.97
CA PRO A 63 2.82 -3.31 3.16
C PRO A 63 3.10 -2.13 4.11
N SER A 64 2.11 -1.26 4.29
CA SER A 64 2.29 -0.05 5.11
C SER A 64 1.09 0.28 6.00
N GLY A 65 0.17 -0.67 6.22
CA GLY A 65 -1.05 -0.45 7.01
C GLY A 65 -0.81 0.11 8.42
N ASP A 66 0.38 -0.13 8.96
CA ASP A 66 0.86 0.30 10.28
C ASP A 66 2.10 1.22 10.20
N LEU A 67 2.47 1.69 9.01
CA LEU A 67 3.67 2.52 8.80
C LEU A 67 3.31 3.90 8.27
N ASN A 68 3.64 4.94 9.04
CA ASN A 68 3.46 6.35 8.67
C ASN A 68 4.81 7.08 8.52
N PRO A 69 4.84 8.19 7.77
CA PRO A 69 5.98 9.10 7.78
C PRO A 69 6.26 9.62 9.20
N ILE A 70 7.53 9.68 9.61
CA ILE A 70 7.95 10.27 10.90
C ILE A 70 7.44 11.70 11.06
N THR A 71 7.19 12.42 9.96
CA THR A 71 6.68 13.80 10.00
C THR A 71 5.20 13.90 10.32
N THR A 72 4.48 12.77 10.27
CA THR A 72 3.06 12.63 10.65
C THR A 72 2.92 12.19 12.11
N SER A 73 3.85 11.36 12.61
CA SER A 73 3.80 10.86 13.98
C SER A 73 4.82 11.50 14.93
N GLY A 74 5.78 12.27 14.43
CA GLY A 74 6.72 13.07 15.23
C GLY A 74 7.87 12.24 15.75
N THR A 75 8.78 12.88 16.47
CA THR A 75 9.99 12.22 16.98
C THR A 75 9.99 11.98 18.49
N ASN A 76 9.02 12.54 19.23
CA ASN A 76 8.91 12.35 20.68
C ASN A 76 7.98 11.15 21.00
N LEU A 77 8.53 9.94 20.80
CA LEU A 77 7.83 8.67 20.96
C LEU A 77 7.20 8.52 22.35
N GLU A 78 7.92 8.89 23.41
CA GLU A 78 7.40 8.81 24.79
C GLU A 78 6.13 9.65 24.99
N LYS A 79 6.07 10.84 24.38
CA LYS A 79 4.90 11.71 24.48
C LYS A 79 3.70 11.12 23.73
N ILE A 80 3.94 10.51 22.57
CA ILE A 80 2.90 9.89 21.73
C ILE A 80 2.36 8.61 22.39
N GLU A 81 3.21 7.85 23.07
CA GLU A 81 2.79 6.68 23.83
C GLU A 81 1.87 7.06 24.98
N LYS A 82 2.15 8.18 25.66
CA LYS A 82 1.31 8.71 26.74
C LYS A 82 0.01 9.34 26.23
N ASP A 83 0.07 9.99 25.07
CA ASP A 83 -1.10 10.60 24.44
C ASP A 83 -1.10 10.39 22.92
N LYS A 84 -1.89 9.41 22.49
CA LYS A 84 -2.02 9.04 21.09
C LYS A 84 -2.70 10.12 20.24
N THR A 85 -3.43 11.09 20.82
CA THR A 85 -4.09 12.14 20.03
C THR A 85 -3.08 13.09 19.38
N ILE A 86 -1.89 13.20 19.97
CA ILE A 86 -0.79 14.02 19.45
C ILE A 86 -0.34 13.58 18.05
N SER A 87 -0.52 12.29 17.72
CA SER A 87 -0.22 11.78 16.38
C SER A 87 -1.09 12.42 15.28
N TYR A 88 -2.27 12.94 15.62
CA TYR A 88 -3.18 13.59 14.66
C TYR A 88 -2.96 15.11 14.56
N ASP A 89 -2.32 15.72 15.56
CA ASP A 89 -2.04 17.16 15.60
C ASP A 89 -0.73 17.54 14.91
N GLN A 90 0.06 16.55 14.50
CA GLN A 90 1.31 16.77 13.82
C GLN A 90 1.10 16.85 12.31
N LEU A 91 1.25 18.06 11.82
CA LEU A 91 0.93 18.40 10.44
C LEU A 91 2.22 18.37 9.63
N GLY A 92 2.43 17.26 8.92
CA GLY A 92 3.50 17.24 7.93
C GLY A 92 3.27 18.32 6.84
N THR A 93 4.36 18.77 6.22
CA THR A 93 4.39 19.96 5.36
C THR A 93 4.93 19.59 3.99
N TYR A 94 4.79 20.48 3.01
CA TYR A 94 5.44 20.33 1.71
C TYR A 94 6.96 20.14 1.80
N LYS A 95 7.62 20.73 2.80
CA LYS A 95 9.06 20.53 3.02
C LYS A 95 9.35 19.07 3.41
N HIS A 96 8.52 18.50 4.28
CA HIS A 96 8.59 17.08 4.65
C HIS A 96 8.34 16.18 3.45
N THR A 97 7.28 16.44 2.68
CA THR A 97 6.92 15.68 1.47
C THR A 97 8.07 15.68 0.46
N LYS A 98 8.70 16.84 0.22
CA LYS A 98 9.86 16.96 -0.66
C LYS A 98 11.07 16.19 -0.11
N LYS A 99 11.36 16.30 1.19
CA LYS A 99 12.49 15.62 1.82
C LYS A 99 12.37 14.09 1.69
N ILE A 100 11.21 13.53 2.03
CA ILE A 100 10.97 12.08 1.93
C ILE A 100 11.04 11.62 0.47
N GLY A 101 10.37 12.35 -0.43
CA GLY A 101 10.40 12.05 -1.86
C GLY A 101 11.82 12.08 -2.44
N TYR A 102 12.63 13.07 -2.04
CA TYR A 102 14.03 13.15 -2.45
C TYR A 102 14.84 11.97 -1.93
N SER A 103 14.74 11.66 -0.63
CA SER A 103 15.48 10.53 -0.03
C SER A 103 15.16 9.20 -0.69
N ILE A 104 13.88 8.90 -0.92
CA ILE A 104 13.47 7.65 -1.56
C ILE A 104 13.86 7.63 -3.05
N GLY A 105 13.66 8.74 -3.77
CA GLY A 105 13.97 8.84 -5.20
C GLY A 105 15.46 8.74 -5.50
N GLU A 106 16.29 9.44 -4.73
CA GLU A 106 17.75 9.37 -4.85
C GLU A 106 18.26 7.94 -4.55
N GLU A 107 17.77 7.32 -3.48
CA GLU A 107 18.17 5.96 -3.11
C GLU A 107 17.70 4.92 -4.14
N ALA A 108 16.48 5.05 -4.66
CA ALA A 108 15.99 4.17 -5.72
C ALA A 108 16.84 4.27 -6.99
N LEU A 109 17.30 5.49 -7.34
CA LEU A 109 18.18 5.70 -8.48
C LEU A 109 19.58 5.13 -8.24
N LYS A 110 20.12 5.27 -7.02
CA LYS A 110 21.40 4.65 -6.61
C LYS A 110 21.32 3.13 -6.74
N VAL A 111 20.29 2.51 -6.16
CA VAL A 111 20.05 1.06 -6.27
C VAL A 111 19.91 0.65 -7.74
N ALA A 112 19.10 1.35 -8.54
CA ALA A 112 18.93 1.02 -9.96
C ALA A 112 20.25 1.05 -10.74
N LYS A 113 21.12 2.03 -10.45
CA LYS A 113 22.43 2.18 -11.10
C LYS A 113 23.47 1.17 -10.59
N SER A 114 23.31 0.65 -9.37
CA SER A 114 24.23 -0.33 -8.78
C SER A 114 23.93 -1.77 -9.16
N ILE A 115 22.80 -2.06 -9.84
CA ILE A 115 22.47 -3.42 -10.28
C ILE A 115 23.56 -3.92 -11.27
N PRO A 116 24.26 -5.03 -10.96
CA PRO A 116 25.27 -5.61 -11.83
C PRO A 116 24.71 -6.01 -13.20
N LYS A 117 25.56 -6.09 -14.21
CA LYS A 117 25.12 -6.41 -15.59
C LYS A 117 24.52 -7.81 -15.68
N GLU A 118 25.09 -8.75 -14.93
CA GLU A 118 24.68 -10.15 -14.80
C GLU A 118 23.29 -10.34 -14.19
N ASP A 119 22.80 -9.37 -13.41
CA ASP A 119 21.47 -9.40 -12.82
C ASP A 119 20.38 -8.92 -13.80
N TYR A 120 20.77 -8.31 -14.93
CA TYR A 120 19.83 -8.04 -16.01
C TYR A 120 19.61 -9.30 -16.85
N SER A 121 18.35 -9.68 -17.00
CA SER A 121 17.96 -10.83 -17.81
C SER A 121 16.71 -10.52 -18.64
N THR A 122 16.56 -11.22 -19.76
CA THR A 122 15.34 -11.12 -20.57
C THR A 122 14.30 -12.08 -20.00
N LEU A 123 13.05 -11.63 -19.93
CA LEU A 123 11.94 -12.45 -19.46
C LEU A 123 11.51 -13.43 -20.55
N THR A 124 11.34 -14.69 -20.17
CA THR A 124 10.88 -15.76 -21.06
C THR A 124 9.43 -16.13 -20.79
N GLU A 125 8.97 -15.95 -19.55
CA GLU A 125 7.62 -16.33 -19.13
C GLU A 125 7.07 -15.38 -18.08
N VAL A 126 5.77 -15.11 -18.17
CA VAL A 126 4.99 -14.43 -17.13
C VAL A 126 3.76 -15.28 -16.80
N VAL A 127 3.67 -15.75 -15.56
CA VAL A 127 2.55 -16.53 -15.06
C VAL A 127 1.75 -15.71 -14.05
N ILE A 128 0.46 -15.51 -14.34
CA ILE A 128 -0.44 -14.79 -13.45
C ILE A 128 -1.38 -15.80 -12.77
N ASN A 129 -1.25 -15.93 -11.46
CA ASN A 129 -2.14 -16.73 -10.63
C ASN A 129 -3.19 -15.81 -10.03
N THR A 130 -4.46 -16.03 -10.36
CA THR A 130 -5.57 -15.20 -9.89
C THR A 130 -6.46 -15.95 -8.91
N LYS A 131 -6.68 -15.37 -7.73
CA LYS A 131 -7.69 -15.85 -6.79
C LYS A 131 -8.73 -14.76 -6.53
N ARG A 132 -9.97 -15.06 -6.91
CA ARG A 132 -11.15 -14.27 -6.54
C ARG A 132 -11.80 -14.92 -5.32
N PHE A 133 -12.22 -14.10 -4.37
CA PHE A 133 -12.87 -14.59 -3.16
C PHE A 133 -13.85 -13.57 -2.58
N LEU A 134 -14.74 -14.07 -1.72
CA LEU A 134 -15.75 -13.30 -1.01
C LEU A 134 -15.34 -13.17 0.46
N ILE A 135 -15.19 -11.94 0.93
CA ILE A 135 -14.90 -11.62 2.32
C ILE A 135 -16.23 -11.37 3.03
N PRO A 136 -16.63 -12.19 4.01
CA PRO A 136 -17.87 -11.97 4.74
C PRO A 136 -17.77 -10.67 5.55
N GLN A 137 -18.71 -9.73 5.36
CA GLN A 137 -18.82 -8.56 6.22
C GLN A 137 -19.46 -8.96 7.55
N LYS A 138 -18.63 -9.41 8.49
CA LYS A 138 -19.06 -9.84 9.82
C LYS A 138 -18.16 -9.21 10.87
N ASP A 139 -18.76 -8.67 11.92
CA ASP A 139 -18.01 -8.25 13.09
C ASP A 139 -17.44 -9.48 13.82
N ALA A 140 -16.22 -9.35 14.33
CA ALA A 140 -15.68 -10.32 15.27
C ALA A 140 -16.55 -10.33 16.55
N LYS A 141 -16.78 -11.53 17.09
CA LYS A 141 -17.48 -11.69 18.38
C LYS A 141 -16.44 -11.89 19.47
N TYR A 142 -16.26 -10.89 20.34
CA TYR A 142 -15.29 -10.94 21.43
C TYR A 142 -15.88 -10.56 22.80
N TYR A 143 -17.21 -10.75 22.95
CA TYR A 143 -18.03 -10.65 24.17
C TYR A 143 -17.41 -9.82 25.31
N SER A 144 -17.20 -8.52 25.07
CA SER A 144 -16.70 -7.57 26.06
C SER A 144 -17.71 -6.41 26.25
N LYS A 145 -17.57 -5.64 27.34
CA LYS A 145 -18.37 -4.42 27.54
C LYS A 145 -18.20 -3.43 26.36
N VAL A 146 -16.98 -3.31 25.84
CA VAL A 146 -16.65 -2.49 24.67
C VAL A 146 -17.34 -3.01 23.43
N TRP A 147 -17.31 -4.34 23.19
CA TRP A 147 -18.01 -4.96 22.07
C TRP A 147 -19.51 -4.69 22.10
N PHE A 148 -20.15 -4.84 23.28
CA PHE A 148 -21.59 -4.60 23.41
C PHE A 148 -21.94 -3.13 23.13
N SER A 149 -21.17 -2.20 23.69
CA SER A 149 -21.33 -0.75 23.42
C SER A 149 -21.15 -0.42 21.93
N ASN A 150 -20.10 -0.97 21.30
CA ASN A 150 -19.85 -0.79 19.87
C ASN A 150 -20.95 -1.41 19.02
N LYS A 151 -21.51 -2.56 19.42
CA LYS A 151 -22.62 -3.21 18.72
C LYS A 151 -23.88 -2.36 18.79
N VAL A 152 -24.22 -1.81 19.95
CA VAL A 152 -25.36 -0.89 20.10
C VAL A 152 -25.15 0.36 19.26
N LYS A 153 -23.97 1.00 19.33
CA LYS A 153 -23.62 2.15 18.48
C LYS A 153 -23.73 1.81 16.99
N TRP A 154 -23.28 0.63 16.57
CA TRP A 154 -23.37 0.18 15.19
C TRP A 154 -24.83 -0.06 14.76
N VAL A 155 -25.66 -0.68 15.60
CA VAL A 155 -27.10 -0.87 15.32
C VAL A 155 -27.78 0.49 15.16
N LEU A 156 -27.53 1.43 16.07
CA LEU A 156 -28.04 2.80 15.98
C LEU A 156 -27.58 3.49 14.69
N LYS A 157 -26.28 3.44 14.38
CA LYS A 157 -25.73 3.97 13.13
C LYS A 157 -26.39 3.32 11.91
N LYS A 158 -26.50 1.99 11.88
CA LYS A 158 -27.01 1.21 10.75
C LYS A 158 -28.48 1.49 10.45
N TYR A 159 -29.32 1.54 11.47
CA TYR A 159 -30.76 1.67 11.26
C TYR A 159 -31.25 3.12 11.24
N PHE A 160 -30.46 4.06 11.78
CA PHE A 160 -30.81 5.48 11.83
C PHE A 160 -29.91 6.33 10.91
N LEU A 161 -28.62 6.44 11.21
CA LEU A 161 -27.68 7.33 10.50
C LEU A 161 -27.41 6.91 9.05
N PHE A 162 -27.28 5.62 8.77
CA PHE A 162 -27.04 5.13 7.40
C PHE A 162 -28.27 5.26 6.50
N LYS A 163 -29.50 5.33 7.04
CA LYS A 163 -30.69 5.66 6.24
C LYS A 163 -30.66 7.11 5.77
N ILE A 164 -30.16 8.02 6.61
CA ILE A 164 -29.98 9.44 6.29
C ILE A 164 -28.81 9.62 5.32
N ALA A 165 -27.66 9.00 5.61
CA ALA A 165 -26.49 9.05 4.73
C ALA A 165 -26.82 8.51 3.32
N LYS A 166 -27.64 7.44 3.22
CA LYS A 166 -28.12 6.87 1.94
C LYS A 166 -28.82 7.84 1.00
N PHE A 167 -29.41 8.92 1.51
CA PHE A 167 -30.01 9.96 0.66
C PHE A 167 -28.97 10.77 -0.12
N ASP A 168 -27.72 10.81 0.36
CA ASP A 168 -26.61 11.62 -0.15
C ASP A 168 -25.57 10.79 -0.93
N TYR A 169 -25.80 9.49 -1.13
CA TYR A 169 -24.85 8.56 -1.79
C TYR A 169 -24.57 8.85 -3.26
N ARG A 170 -25.29 9.80 -3.88
CA ARG A 170 -25.12 10.13 -5.30
C ARG A 170 -23.80 10.83 -5.62
N PHE A 171 -23.05 11.27 -4.60
CA PHE A 171 -21.82 12.07 -4.80
C PHE A 171 -20.60 11.58 -4.03
N VAL A 172 -20.65 10.40 -3.39
CA VAL A 172 -19.53 9.92 -2.57
C VAL A 172 -18.51 9.21 -3.47
N ASN A 173 -17.41 9.92 -3.78
CA ASN A 173 -16.30 9.42 -4.60
C ASN A 173 -15.34 8.50 -3.82
N PHE A 174 -15.88 7.69 -2.91
CA PHE A 174 -15.07 6.76 -2.12
C PHE A 174 -15.08 5.39 -2.81
N PRO A 175 -13.91 4.78 -3.09
CA PRO A 175 -13.84 3.46 -3.70
C PRO A 175 -14.35 2.43 -2.67
N PHE A 176 -15.65 2.16 -2.70
CA PHE A 176 -16.20 1.05 -1.94
C PHE A 176 -15.79 -0.25 -2.62
N PHE A 177 -15.26 -1.20 -1.85
CA PHE A 177 -15.12 -2.58 -2.31
C PHE A 177 -16.46 -3.10 -2.81
N THR A 178 -16.44 -3.84 -3.93
CA THR A 178 -17.65 -4.35 -4.57
C THR A 178 -18.45 -5.21 -3.58
N VAL A 179 -19.65 -4.75 -3.18
CA VAL A 179 -20.49 -5.48 -2.23
C VAL A 179 -21.45 -6.41 -2.98
N GLU A 180 -21.40 -7.69 -2.65
CA GLU A 180 -22.33 -8.70 -3.15
C GLU A 180 -23.25 -9.17 -2.01
N ARG A 181 -24.56 -9.23 -2.25
CA ARG A 181 -25.54 -9.71 -1.26
C ARG A 181 -25.99 -11.12 -1.61
N LYS A 182 -25.77 -12.09 -0.71
CA LYS A 182 -26.28 -13.47 -0.82
C LYS A 182 -26.97 -13.88 0.46
N ASN A 183 -28.16 -14.47 0.37
CA ASN A 183 -28.92 -14.99 1.52
C ASN A 183 -29.00 -13.98 2.68
N LEU A 184 -29.38 -12.73 2.37
CA LEU A 184 -29.46 -11.60 3.31
C LEU A 184 -28.13 -11.16 3.96
N LYS A 185 -26.98 -11.75 3.59
CA LYS A 185 -25.64 -11.39 4.07
C LYS A 185 -24.89 -10.57 3.01
N ASN A 186 -24.01 -9.68 3.48
CA ASN A 186 -23.15 -8.88 2.62
C ASN A 186 -21.74 -9.46 2.58
N TYR A 187 -21.12 -9.43 1.40
CA TYR A 187 -19.77 -9.88 1.15
C TYR A 187 -19.01 -8.79 0.39
N GLY A 188 -17.76 -8.55 0.76
CA GLY A 188 -16.83 -7.84 -0.11
C GLY A 188 -16.29 -8.81 -1.15
N LYS A 189 -16.47 -8.51 -2.43
CA LYS A 189 -15.86 -9.24 -3.53
C LYS A 189 -14.51 -8.61 -3.82
N THR A 190 -13.47 -9.43 -3.89
CA THR A 190 -12.13 -8.95 -4.23
C THR A 190 -11.30 -10.00 -4.95
N VAL A 191 -10.10 -9.59 -5.36
CA VAL A 191 -9.14 -10.39 -6.11
C VAL A 191 -7.73 -10.14 -5.62
N ILE A 192 -6.94 -11.21 -5.57
CA ILE A 192 -5.48 -11.16 -5.43
C ILE A 192 -4.84 -11.83 -6.63
N HIS A 193 -3.70 -11.31 -7.04
CA HIS A 193 -2.82 -11.88 -8.05
C HIS A 193 -1.46 -12.19 -7.42
N PHE A 194 -0.90 -13.31 -7.84
CA PHE A 194 0.53 -13.54 -7.76
C PHE A 194 1.09 -13.64 -9.17
N ILE A 195 1.90 -12.68 -9.54
CA ILE A 195 2.53 -12.58 -10.86
C ILE A 195 3.97 -13.07 -10.71
N LYS A 196 4.25 -14.23 -11.30
CA LYS A 196 5.59 -14.80 -11.38
C LYS A 196 6.19 -14.49 -12.73
N PHE A 197 7.43 -14.07 -12.72
CA PHE A 197 8.22 -13.83 -13.91
C PHE A 197 9.41 -14.78 -13.89
N THR A 198 9.70 -15.38 -15.03
CA THR A 198 10.84 -16.27 -15.23
C THR A 198 11.77 -15.65 -16.26
N ALA A 199 13.04 -15.51 -15.90
CA ALA A 199 14.10 -15.05 -16.78
C ALA A 199 14.75 -16.21 -17.54
N ASN A 200 15.39 -15.90 -18.67
CA ASN A 200 16.18 -16.88 -19.43
C ASN A 200 17.34 -17.49 -18.64
N SER A 201 17.84 -16.79 -17.61
CA SER A 201 18.83 -17.31 -16.65
C SER A 201 18.27 -18.36 -15.68
N GLY A 202 16.96 -18.62 -15.70
CA GLY A 202 16.25 -19.45 -14.72
C GLY A 202 15.89 -18.71 -13.42
N ASN A 203 16.36 -17.48 -13.25
CA ASN A 203 15.99 -16.63 -12.12
C ASN A 203 14.50 -16.30 -12.16
N THR A 204 13.88 -16.19 -10.99
CA THR A 204 12.46 -15.85 -10.85
C THR A 204 12.28 -14.67 -9.93
N PHE A 205 11.29 -13.84 -10.26
CA PHE A 205 10.81 -12.76 -9.38
C PHE A 205 9.29 -12.77 -9.32
N GLY A 206 8.76 -12.32 -8.18
CA GLY A 206 7.34 -12.41 -7.85
C GLY A 206 6.76 -11.06 -7.45
N ILE A 207 5.51 -10.81 -7.84
CA ILE A 207 4.72 -9.67 -7.38
C ILE A 207 3.41 -10.19 -6.80
N ILE A 208 3.16 -9.89 -5.53
CA ILE A 208 1.89 -10.16 -4.85
C ILE A 208 1.07 -8.87 -4.84
N THR A 209 -0.14 -8.91 -5.39
CA THR A 209 -1.07 -7.76 -5.37
C THR A 209 -2.02 -7.87 -4.19
N ILE A 210 -2.11 -6.84 -3.37
CA ILE A 210 -2.99 -6.82 -2.18
C ILE A 210 -4.06 -5.74 -2.34
N PRO A 211 -5.36 -6.09 -2.28
CA PRO A 211 -6.47 -5.17 -2.47
C PRO A 211 -6.82 -4.39 -1.21
N GLY A 212 -5.83 -3.86 -0.50
CA GLY A 212 -6.00 -3.14 0.76
C GLY A 212 -4.67 -2.82 1.41
N GLU A 213 -4.71 -2.34 2.65
CA GLU A 213 -3.56 -1.82 3.38
C GLU A 213 -3.04 -2.86 4.36
N LEU A 214 -1.96 -3.54 3.98
CA LEU A 214 -1.41 -4.68 4.72
C LEU A 214 -0.42 -4.23 5.79
N PHE A 215 -0.54 -4.76 7.00
CA PHE A 215 0.45 -4.54 8.06
C PHE A 215 1.80 -5.17 7.70
N GLU A 216 2.89 -4.54 8.13
CA GLU A 216 4.25 -4.90 7.71
C GLU A 216 4.58 -6.37 8.01
N ASP A 217 4.26 -6.84 9.21
CA ASP A 217 4.58 -8.20 9.65
C ASP A 217 3.78 -9.27 8.91
N ILE A 218 2.52 -8.99 8.57
CA ILE A 218 1.73 -9.88 7.72
C ILE A 218 2.35 -9.92 6.32
N GLY A 219 2.80 -8.78 5.79
CA GLY A 219 3.52 -8.71 4.53
C GLY A 219 4.80 -9.57 4.51
N LYS A 220 5.62 -9.46 5.55
CA LYS A 220 6.85 -10.27 5.71
C LYS A 220 6.52 -11.77 5.75
N ASN A 221 5.45 -12.15 6.45
CA ASN A 221 4.98 -13.53 6.52
C ASN A 221 4.49 -14.02 5.14
N LEU A 222 3.68 -13.22 4.45
CA LEU A 222 3.12 -13.58 3.15
C LEU A 222 4.21 -13.83 2.10
N ILE A 223 5.26 -13.01 2.07
CA ILE A 223 6.41 -13.22 1.16
C ILE A 223 7.09 -14.57 1.41
N SER A 224 7.12 -15.06 2.65
CA SER A 224 7.77 -16.34 2.98
C SER A 224 7.08 -17.56 2.34
N TYR A 225 5.83 -17.43 1.92
CA TYR A 225 5.07 -18.46 1.21
C TYR A 225 5.11 -18.31 -0.31
N ALA A 226 5.78 -17.28 -0.84
CA ALA A 226 5.86 -17.08 -2.28
C ALA A 226 6.72 -18.18 -2.94
N PRO A 227 6.35 -18.67 -4.14
CA PRO A 227 7.13 -19.66 -4.90
C PRO A 227 8.35 -19.03 -5.62
N THR A 228 8.88 -17.95 -5.06
CA THR A 228 10.01 -17.14 -5.52
C THR A 228 10.88 -16.82 -4.31
N LYS A 229 12.16 -16.49 -4.52
CA LYS A 229 13.03 -16.07 -3.40
C LYS A 229 12.44 -14.84 -2.70
N LYS A 230 12.61 -14.76 -1.37
CA LYS A 230 12.06 -13.67 -0.55
C LYS A 230 12.55 -12.30 -1.02
N GLU A 231 13.84 -12.20 -1.32
CA GLU A 231 14.51 -11.01 -1.85
C GLU A 231 14.03 -10.60 -3.25
N ASN A 232 13.47 -11.55 -4.02
CA ASN A 232 12.95 -11.33 -5.37
C ASN A 232 11.42 -11.20 -5.40
N THR A 233 10.78 -11.01 -4.24
CA THR A 233 9.33 -10.93 -4.14
C THR A 233 8.90 -9.60 -3.58
N LEU A 234 8.08 -8.87 -4.34
CA LEU A 234 7.51 -7.58 -3.94
C LEU A 234 6.03 -7.72 -3.62
N ILE A 235 5.54 -6.89 -2.70
CA ILE A 235 4.11 -6.72 -2.46
C ILE A 235 3.70 -5.34 -2.97
N PHE A 236 2.73 -5.32 -3.89
CA PHE A 236 2.06 -4.08 -4.30
C PHE A 236 0.72 -4.02 -3.60
N GLN A 237 0.62 -3.18 -2.57
CA GLN A 237 -0.65 -2.98 -1.87
C GLN A 237 -1.53 -1.95 -2.59
N ASN A 238 -2.79 -1.84 -2.16
CA ASN A 238 -3.81 -0.99 -2.77
C ASN A 238 -3.95 -1.23 -4.28
N THR A 239 -3.89 -2.49 -4.69
CA THR A 239 -4.00 -2.91 -6.10
C THR A 239 -5.29 -3.69 -6.34
N GLN A 240 -5.88 -3.49 -7.53
CA GLN A 240 -7.16 -4.06 -7.98
C GLN A 240 -8.40 -3.52 -7.27
N ASP A 241 -8.44 -3.62 -5.93
CA ASP A 241 -9.55 -3.20 -5.08
C ASP A 241 -9.00 -2.54 -3.80
N TRP A 242 -9.90 -2.02 -2.96
CA TRP A 242 -9.55 -1.53 -1.63
C TRP A 242 -10.57 -2.02 -0.57
N ILE A 243 -10.13 -2.95 0.28
CA ILE A 243 -10.93 -3.61 1.33
C ILE A 243 -10.58 -3.10 2.74
N GLY A 244 -9.88 -1.96 2.82
CA GLY A 244 -9.41 -1.36 4.07
C GLY A 244 -8.14 -2.03 4.61
N TYR A 245 -7.92 -1.89 5.91
CA TYR A 245 -6.76 -2.44 6.61
C TYR A 245 -6.84 -3.96 6.76
N LEU A 246 -5.69 -4.61 6.56
CA LEU A 246 -5.49 -6.04 6.74
C LEU A 246 -4.50 -6.25 7.88
N PHE A 247 -5.02 -6.68 9.02
CA PHE A 247 -4.29 -6.83 10.28
C PHE A 247 -4.79 -8.06 11.06
N PRO A 248 -4.03 -8.57 12.04
CA PRO A 248 -4.40 -9.78 12.78
C PRO A 248 -5.66 -9.56 13.62
N LEU A 249 -6.52 -10.58 13.70
CA LEU A 249 -7.79 -10.50 14.41
C LEU A 249 -7.60 -10.20 15.91
N GLU A 250 -6.53 -10.70 16.51
CA GLU A 250 -6.18 -10.44 17.90
C GLU A 250 -5.95 -8.95 18.20
N MET A 251 -5.52 -8.15 17.22
CA MET A 251 -5.38 -6.69 17.39
C MET A 251 -6.73 -5.97 17.35
N TYR A 252 -7.76 -6.56 16.73
CA TYR A 252 -9.12 -6.03 16.77
C TYR A 252 -9.84 -6.32 18.09
N ILE A 253 -9.49 -7.44 18.73
CA ILE A 253 -10.20 -8.00 19.89
C ILE A 253 -9.68 -7.44 21.22
N LYS A 254 -8.40 -7.09 21.29
CA LYS A 254 -7.77 -6.47 22.47
C LYS A 254 -8.25 -5.03 22.67
#